data_AF-A0A1H6V1D4-F1
#
_entry.id   AF-A0A1H6V1D4-F1
#
_cell.length_a   1.000
_cell.length_b   1.000
_cell.length_c   1.000
_cell.angle_alpha   90.00
_cell.angle_beta   90.00
_cell.angle_gamma   90.00
#
_symmetry.space_group_name_H-M   'P 1'
#
loop_
_entity.id
_entity.type
_entity.pdbx_description
1 polymer ?
#
loop_
_entity_poly.entity_id
_entity_poly.type
_entity_poly.pdbx_seq_one_letter_code
_entity_poly.pdbx_strand_id
1 'polypeptide(L)'
;MLHANNRSVNVSRLELIQSLKEGRERHTVDYETAAQDYKDAAIKFLSDALKRAKKGDLSDIAFKLPKPENHTADYDEIIAMMERSVDETISLDSQSFRAYFLGEWDWKRGFDLAMTSLGGYLGKR
;
A
#
# COMPACT_ATOMS: atom_id res chain seq x y z
N MET A 1 21.45 -18.34 -22.49
CA MET A 1 20.38 -18.46 -21.48
C MET A 1 20.86 -17.79 -20.20
N LEU A 2 20.17 -16.74 -19.72
CA LEU A 2 20.52 -16.06 -18.47
C LEU A 2 19.90 -16.84 -17.30
N HIS A 3 20.73 -17.55 -16.53
CA HIS A 3 20.31 -18.27 -15.33
C HIS A 3 19.72 -17.28 -14.31
N ALA A 4 18.47 -17.50 -13.92
CA ALA A 4 17.62 -16.55 -13.21
C ALA A 4 17.68 -16.63 -11.68
N ASN A 5 18.83 -16.99 -11.10
CA ASN A 5 18.91 -17.23 -9.65
C ASN A 5 19.56 -16.10 -8.84
N ASN A 6 20.07 -15.03 -9.47
CA ASN A 6 20.47 -13.81 -8.76
C ASN A 6 20.66 -12.62 -9.72
N ARG A 7 19.56 -12.04 -10.23
CA ARG A 7 19.66 -10.83 -11.07
C ARG A 7 19.75 -9.61 -10.16
N SER A 8 20.90 -8.94 -10.20
CA SER A 8 21.07 -7.61 -9.65
C SER A 8 21.29 -6.59 -10.77
N VAL A 9 20.98 -5.33 -10.47
CA VAL A 9 21.20 -4.19 -11.35
C VAL A 9 21.80 -3.06 -10.52
N ASN A 10 22.72 -2.30 -11.12
CA ASN A 10 23.23 -1.08 -10.51
C ASN A 10 22.41 0.10 -11.03
N VAL A 11 21.90 0.92 -10.12
CA VAL A 11 21.13 2.13 -10.44
C VAL A 11 21.81 3.34 -9.85
N SER A 12 21.56 4.52 -10.43
CA SER A 12 21.98 5.78 -9.83
C SER A 12 21.29 5.97 -8.47
N ARG A 13 22.06 6.33 -7.44
CA ARG A 13 21.51 6.62 -6.11
C ARG A 13 20.50 7.76 -6.16
N LEU A 14 20.77 8.79 -6.96
CA LEU A 14 19.89 9.94 -7.09
C LEU A 14 18.57 9.57 -7.78
N GLU A 15 18.64 8.75 -8.82
CA GLU A 15 17.43 8.23 -9.49
C GLU A 15 16.60 7.36 -8.54
N LEU A 16 17.25 6.49 -7.76
CA LEU A 16 16.57 5.66 -6.77
C LEU A 16 15.86 6.49 -5.70
N ILE A 17 16.52 7.52 -5.16
CA ILE A 17 15.90 8.45 -4.19
C ILE A 17 14.68 9.14 -4.81
N GLN A 18 14.78 9.57 -6.07
CA GLN A 18 13.68 10.21 -6.78
C GLN A 18 12.48 9.25 -6.93
N SER A 19 12.71 8.02 -7.39
CA SER A 19 11.66 7.00 -7.51
C SER A 19 10.99 6.69 -6.17
N LEU A 20 11.77 6.61 -5.09
CA LEU A 20 11.24 6.40 -3.73
C LEU A 20 10.38 7.59 -3.26
N LYS A 21 10.80 8.83 -3.52
CA LYS A 21 10.04 10.03 -3.15
C LYS A 21 8.71 10.12 -3.90
N GLU A 22 8.71 9.83 -5.20
CA GLU A 22 7.50 9.76 -6.01
C GLU A 22 6.57 8.63 -5.56
N GLY A 23 7.13 7.46 -5.24
CA GLY A 23 6.39 6.33 -4.69
C GLY A 23 5.73 6.65 -3.36
N ARG A 24 6.46 7.32 -2.45
CA ARG A 24 5.97 7.77 -1.16
C ARG A 24 4.81 8.76 -1.29
N GLU A 25 4.94 9.75 -2.18
CA GLU A 25 3.88 10.75 -2.42
C GLU A 25 2.62 10.08 -2.95
N ARG A 26 2.75 9.21 -3.96
CA ARG A 26 1.64 8.43 -4.50
C ARG A 26 0.97 7.56 -3.43
N HIS A 27 1.75 6.83 -2.62
CA HIS A 27 1.20 6.03 -1.52
C HIS A 27 0.48 6.88 -0.48
N THR A 28 0.96 8.09 -0.21
CA THR A 28 0.30 9.02 0.73
C THR A 28 -1.11 9.36 0.24
N VAL A 29 -1.24 9.75 -1.03
CA VAL A 29 -2.54 10.08 -1.65
C VAL A 29 -3.46 8.86 -1.69
N ASP A 30 -2.92 7.71 -2.09
CA ASP A 30 -3.68 6.45 -2.16
C ASP A 30 -4.17 6.04 -0.77
N TYR A 31 -3.32 6.15 0.26
CA TYR A 31 -3.66 5.83 1.64
C TYR A 31 -4.71 6.78 2.20
N GLU A 32 -4.60 8.09 1.99
CA GLU A 32 -5.59 9.06 2.44
C GLU A 32 -6.96 8.78 1.83
N THR A 33 -6.99 8.47 0.53
CA THR A 33 -8.20 8.04 -0.18
C THR A 33 -8.78 6.77 0.43
N ALA A 34 -7.95 5.74 0.63
CA ALA A 34 -8.37 4.47 1.21
C ALA A 34 -8.86 4.62 2.65
N ALA A 35 -8.22 5.48 3.45
CA ALA A 35 -8.60 5.74 4.84
C ALA A 35 -9.97 6.42 4.94
N GLN A 36 -10.26 7.35 4.02
CA GLN A 36 -11.57 7.96 3.91
C GLN A 36 -12.63 6.95 3.45
N ASP A 37 -12.32 6.12 2.45
CA ASP A 37 -13.24 5.07 1.99
C ASP A 37 -13.52 4.03 3.09
N TYR A 38 -12.51 3.68 3.89
CA TYR A 38 -12.67 2.80 5.04
C TYR A 38 -13.66 3.39 6.06
N LYS A 39 -13.52 4.68 6.37
CA LYS A 39 -14.42 5.39 7.28
C LYS A 39 -15.86 5.37 6.76
N ASP A 40 -16.05 5.67 5.48
CA ASP A 40 -17.39 5.70 4.87
C ASP A 40 -18.01 4.30 4.81
N ALA A 41 -17.22 3.29 4.46
CA ALA A 41 -17.66 1.90 4.46
C ALA A 41 -18.04 1.42 5.87
N ALA A 42 -17.27 1.82 6.89
CA ALA A 42 -17.53 1.50 8.29
C ALA A 42 -18.85 2.12 8.77
N ILE A 43 -19.07 3.40 8.49
CA ILE A 43 -20.32 4.10 8.83
C ILE A 43 -21.50 3.41 8.17
N LYS A 44 -21.39 3.08 6.88
CA LYS A 44 -22.44 2.38 6.13
C LYS A 44 -22.74 1.02 6.74
N PHE A 45 -21.72 0.19 6.96
CA PHE A 45 -21.86 -1.15 7.52
C PHE A 45 -22.55 -1.11 8.88
N LEU A 46 -22.07 -0.26 9.79
CA LEU A 46 -22.62 -0.14 11.15
C LEU A 46 -24.05 0.39 11.14
N SER A 47 -24.35 1.35 10.27
CA SER A 47 -25.71 1.88 10.11
C SER A 47 -26.70 0.82 9.63
N ASP A 48 -26.29 -0.01 8.67
CA ASP A 48 -27.13 -1.09 8.14
C ASP A 48 -27.26 -2.24 9.15
N ALA A 49 -26.21 -2.57 9.89
CA ALA A 49 -26.26 -3.53 10.99
C ALA A 49 -27.22 -3.07 12.10
N LEU A 50 -27.19 -1.80 12.48
CA LEU A 50 -28.11 -1.23 13.47
C LEU A 50 -29.57 -1.33 13.02
N LYS A 51 -29.86 -1.07 11.74
CA LYS A 51 -31.23 -1.21 11.19
C LYS A 51 -31.72 -2.66 11.26
N ARG A 52 -30.85 -3.65 10.98
CA ARG A 52 -31.20 -5.08 11.09
C ARG A 52 -31.42 -5.50 12.53
N ALA A 53 -30.53 -5.10 13.44
CA ALA A 53 -30.63 -5.39 14.87
C ALA A 53 -31.94 -4.86 15.48
N LYS A 54 -32.37 -3.64 15.10
CA LYS A 54 -33.66 -3.08 15.51
C LYS A 54 -34.87 -3.90 15.05
N LYS A 55 -34.72 -4.74 14.02
CA LYS A 55 -35.76 -5.66 13.51
C LYS A 55 -35.64 -7.07 14.09
N GLY A 56 -34.72 -7.30 15.03
CA GLY A 56 -34.46 -8.60 15.64
C GLY A 56 -33.53 -9.51 14.82
N ASP A 57 -32.94 -9.01 13.73
CA ASP A 57 -31.98 -9.76 12.92
C ASP A 57 -30.54 -9.48 13.36
N LEU A 58 -29.87 -10.51 13.89
CA LEU A 58 -28.51 -10.46 14.41
C LEU A 58 -27.55 -11.42 13.68
N SER A 59 -27.94 -12.02 12.55
CA SER A 59 -27.16 -13.08 11.89
C SER A 59 -25.76 -12.62 11.44
N ASP A 60 -25.60 -11.34 11.13
CA ASP A 60 -24.40 -10.80 10.45
C ASP A 60 -23.88 -9.49 11.08
N ILE A 61 -23.40 -9.56 12.33
CA ILE A 61 -22.77 -8.42 13.05
C ILE A 61 -21.23 -8.49 12.99
N ALA A 62 -20.65 -9.41 12.22
CA ALA A 62 -19.20 -9.49 12.09
C ALA A 62 -18.62 -8.32 11.28
N PHE A 63 -17.96 -7.37 11.93
CA PHE A 63 -17.29 -6.25 11.29
C PHE A 63 -15.98 -6.73 10.64
N LYS A 64 -16.01 -6.95 9.32
CA LYS A 64 -14.88 -7.50 8.52
C LYS A 64 -14.41 -6.54 7.42
N LEU A 65 -14.34 -5.24 7.72
CA LEU A 65 -13.80 -4.27 6.76
C LEU A 65 -12.27 -4.29 6.78
N PRO A 66 -11.60 -4.39 5.62
CA PRO A 66 -10.15 -4.35 5.55
C PRO A 66 -9.67 -2.94 5.87
N LYS A 67 -8.88 -2.81 6.93
CA LYS A 67 -8.28 -1.54 7.31
C LYS A 67 -7.04 -1.30 6.43
N PRO A 68 -6.97 -0.18 5.69
CA PRO A 68 -5.78 0.16 4.92
C PRO A 68 -4.62 0.48 5.87
N GLU A 69 -3.43 0.04 5.50
CA GLU A 69 -2.19 0.29 6.25
C GLU A 69 -1.40 1.43 5.60
N ASN A 70 -0.74 2.24 6.44
CA ASN A 70 0.13 3.30 5.97
C ASN A 70 1.59 2.81 5.96
N HIS A 71 2.19 2.78 4.78
CA HIS A 71 3.56 2.35 4.53
C HIS A 71 4.50 3.50 4.15
N THR A 72 4.15 4.77 4.39
CA THR A 72 5.07 5.90 4.14
C THR A 72 6.38 5.76 4.92
N ALA A 73 6.34 5.12 6.10
CA ALA A 73 7.52 4.84 6.92
C ALA A 73 8.54 3.93 6.20
N ASP A 74 8.06 2.94 5.43
CA ASP A 74 8.92 2.03 4.68
C ASP A 74 9.72 2.78 3.60
N TYR A 75 9.10 3.78 2.96
CA TYR A 75 9.80 4.69 2.05
C TYR A 75 10.77 5.61 2.78
N ASP A 76 10.34 6.21 3.89
CA ASP A 76 11.15 7.15 4.68
C ASP A 76 12.45 6.51 5.16
N GLU A 77 12.41 5.24 5.58
CA GLU A 77 13.58 4.48 5.99
C GLU A 77 14.60 4.33 4.85
N ILE A 78 14.15 3.87 3.67
CA ILE A 78 15.07 3.63 2.55
C ILE A 78 15.59 4.95 1.97
N ILE A 79 14.75 5.99 1.88
CA ILE A 79 15.20 7.34 1.47
C ILE A 79 16.28 7.83 2.42
N ALA A 80 16.07 7.70 3.73
CA ALA A 80 17.03 8.11 4.74
C ALA A 80 18.37 7.36 4.61
N MET A 81 18.34 6.07 4.30
CA MET A 81 19.54 5.27 4.03
C MET A 81 20.27 5.75 2.78
N MET A 82 19.54 5.96 1.67
CA MET A 82 20.13 6.37 0.40
C MET A 82 20.68 7.80 0.46
N GLU A 83 20.04 8.72 1.16
CA GLU A 83 20.54 10.09 1.32
C GLU A 83 21.87 10.16 2.09
N ARG A 84 22.13 9.19 2.98
CA ARG A 84 23.35 9.08 3.77
C ARG A 84 24.43 8.23 3.12
N SER A 85 24.09 7.43 2.09
CA SER A 85 25.07 6.63 1.37
C SER A 85 26.06 7.52 0.60
N VAL A 86 27.33 7.13 0.64
CA VAL A 86 28.43 7.79 -0.09
C VAL A 86 28.57 7.25 -1.51
N ASP A 87 27.94 6.12 -1.83
CA ASP A 87 28.04 5.49 -3.14
C ASP A 87 27.25 6.29 -4.19
N GLU A 88 27.78 6.42 -5.40
CA GLU A 88 27.06 7.04 -6.52
C GLU A 88 26.04 6.07 -7.15
N THR A 89 26.34 4.77 -7.09
CA THR A 89 25.51 3.70 -7.65
C THR A 89 25.17 2.67 -6.60
N ILE A 90 23.92 2.22 -6.57
CA ILE A 90 23.41 1.21 -5.63
C ILE A 90 23.13 -0.08 -6.39
N SER A 91 23.67 -1.20 -5.89
CA SER A 91 23.34 -2.52 -6.41
C SER A 91 22.07 -3.03 -5.76
N LEU A 92 21.03 -3.27 -6.56
CA LEU A 92 19.76 -3.80 -6.11
C LEU A 92 19.59 -5.21 -6.65
N ASP A 93 19.19 -6.13 -5.78
CA ASP A 93 18.65 -7.41 -6.23
C ASP A 93 17.26 -7.23 -6.85
N SER A 94 16.72 -8.32 -7.38
CA SER A 94 15.41 -8.29 -8.05
C SER A 94 14.25 -7.88 -7.13
N GLN A 95 14.31 -8.17 -5.83
CA GLN A 95 13.23 -7.81 -4.90
C GLN A 95 13.31 -6.33 -4.54
N SER A 96 14.51 -5.85 -4.22
CA SER A 96 14.80 -4.46 -3.89
C SER A 96 14.52 -3.55 -5.09
N PHE A 97 14.84 -3.98 -6.31
CA PHE A 97 14.49 -3.22 -7.52
C PHE A 97 12.98 -3.08 -7.70
N ARG A 98 12.22 -4.17 -7.52
CA ARG A 98 10.74 -4.10 -7.58
C ARG A 98 10.17 -3.15 -6.52
N ALA A 99 10.60 -3.28 -5.27
CA ALA A 99 10.09 -2.45 -4.19
C ALA A 99 10.51 -0.98 -4.35
N TYR A 100 11.81 -0.71 -4.46
CA TYR A 100 12.35 0.65 -4.33
C TYR A 100 12.30 1.45 -5.63
N PHE A 101 12.41 0.77 -6.78
CA PHE A 101 12.41 1.43 -8.08
C PHE A 101 11.03 1.40 -8.74
N LEU A 102 10.35 0.25 -8.71
CA LEU A 102 9.02 0.10 -9.33
C LEU A 102 7.85 0.41 -8.37
N GLY A 103 8.10 0.51 -7.06
CA GLY A 103 7.04 0.67 -6.06
C GLY A 103 6.20 -0.58 -5.83
N GLU A 104 6.66 -1.75 -6.29
CA GLU A 104 6.01 -3.05 -6.12
C GLU A 104 6.47 -3.71 -4.82
N TRP A 105 6.08 -3.11 -3.70
CA TRP A 105 6.37 -3.64 -2.36
C TRP A 105 5.57 -4.91 -2.07
N ASP A 106 6.07 -5.76 -1.18
CA ASP A 106 5.39 -7.01 -0.80
C ASP A 106 3.99 -6.77 -0.21
N TRP A 107 3.79 -5.63 0.49
CA TRP A 107 2.51 -5.21 1.03
C TRP A 107 1.54 -4.63 -0.01
N LYS A 108 2.03 -4.20 -1.19
CA LYS A 108 1.25 -3.44 -2.18
C LYS A 108 0.01 -4.20 -2.65
N ARG A 109 0.14 -5.50 -2.88
CA ARG A 109 -0.98 -6.37 -3.27
C ARG A 109 -2.07 -6.42 -2.19
N GLY A 110 -1.69 -6.46 -0.91
CA GLY A 110 -2.64 -6.46 0.20
C GLY A 110 -3.40 -5.15 0.29
N PHE A 111 -2.67 -4.03 0.13
CA PHE A 111 -3.23 -2.70 0.08
C PHE A 111 -4.24 -2.53 -1.07
N ASP A 112 -3.90 -2.97 -2.28
CA ASP A 112 -4.78 -2.87 -3.46
C ASP A 112 -6.07 -3.71 -3.32
N LEU A 113 -5.98 -4.89 -2.69
CA LEU A 113 -7.14 -5.71 -2.37
C LEU A 113 -8.04 -5.03 -1.32
N ALA A 114 -7.46 -4.36 -0.33
CA ALA A 114 -8.23 -3.60 0.65
C ALA A 114 -9.00 -2.45 -0.03
N MET A 115 -8.35 -1.65 -0.87
CA MET A 115 -9.00 -0.58 -1.64
C MET A 115 -10.15 -1.11 -2.51
N THR A 116 -9.91 -2.19 -3.25
CA THR A 116 -10.93 -2.80 -4.13
C THR A 116 -12.15 -3.27 -3.31
N SER A 117 -11.90 -3.89 -2.15
CA SER A 117 -12.96 -4.34 -1.26
C SER A 117 -13.79 -3.18 -0.73
N LEU A 118 -13.15 -2.08 -0.31
CA LEU A 118 -13.83 -0.87 0.17
C LEU A 118 -14.68 -0.22 -0.92
N GLY A 119 -14.18 -0.16 -2.16
CA GLY A 119 -14.97 0.29 -3.32
C GLY A 119 -16.25 -0.52 -3.50
N GLY A 120 -16.18 -1.84 -3.32
CA GLY A 120 -17.34 -2.74 -3.33
C GLY A 120 -18.39 -2.42 -2.26
N TYR A 121 -17.99 -2.07 -1.03
CA TYR A 121 -18.91 -1.64 0.03
C TYR A 121 -19.61 -0.31 -0.28
N LEU A 122 -18.90 0.58 -0.97
CA LEU A 122 -19.38 1.92 -1.32
C LEU A 122 -20.12 1.98 -2.66
N GLY A 123 -20.11 0.90 -3.45
CA GLY A 123 -20.70 0.89 -4.79
C GLY A 123 -19.92 1.71 -5.82
N LYS A 124 -18.65 2.05 -5.53
CA LYS A 124 -17.72 2.69 -6.46
C LYS A 124 -17.13 1.59 -7.34
N ARG A 125 -17.34 1.66 -8.66
CA ARG A 125 -16.65 0.79 -9.64
C ARG A 125 -15.47 1.54 -10.23
#